data_AF-A0A8S3TKS8-F1
#
_entry.id   AF-A0A8S3TKS8-F1
#
_cell.length_a   1.000
_cell.length_b   1.000
_cell.length_c   1.000
_cell.angle_alpha   90.00
_cell.angle_beta   90.00
_cell.angle_gamma   90.00
#
_symmetry.space_group_name_H-M   'P 1'
#
loop_
_entity.id
_entity.type
_entity.pdbx_description
1 polymer ?
#
loop_
_entity_poly.entity_id
_entity_poly.type
_entity_poly.pdbx_seq_one_letter_code
_entity_poly.pdbx_strand_id
1 'polypeptide(L)'
;MGGIPSKPVKSLRDLQPGDHIKYHRFKGVYAHHAIVVSVEAPNYTVIHFSGDKDEGKGSELCIRKVTLNFGEESFKVLEYPSEHRFKKEETVAIAFYFLEHGVGNYKLFSNNCEHFATTCATGYPCSIQTLRAAIAANPYFIGIPVLIAYCNTKKVVSIKNVRGQFVIKFEE
;
A
#
# COMPACT_ATOMS: atom_id res chain seq x y z
N MET A 1 0.70 -2.46 21.78
CA MET A 1 0.15 -3.44 20.81
C MET A 1 -1.13 -2.86 20.23
N GLY A 2 -1.21 -2.62 18.92
CA GLY A 2 -2.43 -2.12 18.27
C GLY A 2 -2.18 -1.80 16.80
N GLY A 3 -2.44 -2.76 15.91
CA GLY A 3 -2.36 -2.55 14.46
C GLY A 3 -3.47 -1.62 13.95
N ILE A 4 -3.45 -1.23 12.65
CA ILE A 4 -4.60 -0.51 12.06
C ILE A 4 -5.86 -1.36 12.22
N PRO A 5 -7.00 -0.75 12.60
CA PRO A 5 -8.31 -1.34 12.39
C PRO A 5 -8.39 -1.98 11.00
N SER A 6 -8.86 -3.22 10.96
CA SER A 6 -8.96 -3.92 9.70
C SER A 6 -10.22 -4.74 9.72
N LYS A 7 -11.02 -4.59 8.67
CA LYS A 7 -12.25 -5.35 8.50
C LYS A 7 -11.99 -6.62 7.70
N PRO A 8 -12.54 -7.78 8.11
CA PRO A 8 -12.47 -8.99 7.29
C PRO A 8 -13.27 -8.80 6.00
N VAL A 9 -12.77 -9.33 4.89
CA VAL A 9 -13.50 -9.40 3.63
C VAL A 9 -14.22 -10.74 3.57
N LYS A 10 -15.55 -10.73 3.44
CA LYS A 10 -16.38 -11.95 3.40
C LYS A 10 -16.84 -12.27 1.98
N SER A 11 -16.90 -11.27 1.11
CA SER A 11 -17.26 -11.38 -0.29
C SER A 11 -16.51 -10.36 -1.15
N LEU A 12 -16.46 -10.58 -2.46
CA LEU A 12 -15.93 -9.59 -3.41
C LEU A 12 -16.63 -8.22 -3.34
N ARG A 13 -17.86 -8.16 -2.81
CA ARG A 13 -18.59 -6.89 -2.64
C ARG A 13 -18.02 -6.03 -1.52
N ASP A 14 -17.23 -6.61 -0.62
CA ASP A 14 -16.55 -5.90 0.46
C ASP A 14 -15.22 -5.28 -0.01
N LEU A 15 -14.84 -5.50 -1.27
CA LEU A 15 -13.63 -4.99 -1.91
C LEU A 15 -13.93 -3.90 -2.93
N GLN A 16 -13.04 -2.93 -2.99
CA GLN A 16 -13.04 -1.88 -3.99
C GLN A 16 -11.62 -1.61 -4.50
N PRO A 17 -11.45 -1.19 -5.77
CA PRO A 17 -10.19 -0.61 -6.23
C PRO A 17 -9.72 0.48 -5.26
N GLY A 18 -8.43 0.51 -4.98
CA GLY A 18 -7.81 1.39 -4.01
C GLY A 18 -7.90 0.90 -2.56
N ASP A 19 -8.48 -0.28 -2.28
CA ASP A 19 -8.34 -0.92 -0.97
C ASP A 19 -6.91 -1.37 -0.71
N HIS A 20 -6.42 -1.09 0.50
CA HIS A 20 -5.19 -1.71 1.01
C HIS A 20 -5.60 -2.97 1.78
N ILE A 21 -5.22 -4.13 1.27
CA ILE A 21 -5.48 -5.42 1.90
C ILE A 21 -4.24 -5.97 2.58
N LYS A 22 -4.46 -6.74 3.66
CA LYS A 22 -3.46 -7.65 4.24
C LYS A 22 -3.98 -9.07 4.29
N TYR A 23 -3.11 -10.02 4.01
CA TYR A 23 -3.41 -11.44 4.07
C TYR A 23 -2.20 -12.24 4.53
N HIS A 24 -2.43 -13.45 5.04
CA HIS A 24 -1.33 -14.27 5.53
C HIS A 24 -0.76 -15.08 4.38
N ARG A 25 0.56 -15.11 4.24
CA ARG A 25 1.27 -16.05 3.33
C ARG A 25 2.13 -17.01 4.14
N PHE A 26 2.55 -18.11 3.50
CA PHE A 26 3.35 -19.20 4.09
C PHE A 26 2.83 -19.71 5.44
N LYS A 27 1.57 -20.17 5.50
CA LYS A 27 0.96 -20.72 6.72
C LYS A 27 0.97 -19.78 7.93
N GLY A 28 0.82 -18.47 7.70
CA GLY A 28 0.70 -17.48 8.79
C GLY A 28 2.02 -16.87 9.26
N VAL A 29 3.13 -17.16 8.60
CA VAL A 29 4.46 -16.68 9.03
C VAL A 29 4.66 -15.19 8.76
N TYR A 30 4.00 -14.61 7.76
CA TYR A 30 4.02 -13.16 7.58
C TYR A 30 2.72 -12.61 6.97
N ALA A 31 2.41 -11.35 7.32
CA ALA A 31 1.32 -10.58 6.73
C ALA A 31 1.83 -9.89 5.46
N HIS A 32 1.22 -10.21 4.33
CA HIS A 32 1.50 -9.60 3.03
C HIS A 32 0.51 -8.49 2.74
N HIS A 33 1.00 -7.40 2.19
CA HIS A 33 0.23 -6.19 1.93
C HIS A 33 0.16 -5.88 0.43
N ALA A 34 -1.01 -5.47 -0.04
CA ALA A 34 -1.26 -5.17 -1.45
C ALA A 34 -2.31 -4.08 -1.64
N ILE A 35 -2.31 -3.46 -2.82
CA ILE A 35 -3.34 -2.51 -3.27
C ILE A 35 -4.23 -3.18 -4.31
N VAL A 36 -5.53 -3.20 -4.07
CA VAL A 36 -6.53 -3.68 -5.03
C VAL A 36 -6.64 -2.66 -6.16
N VAL A 37 -6.57 -3.12 -7.41
CA VAL A 37 -6.67 -2.25 -8.60
C VAL A 37 -7.82 -2.62 -9.53
N SER A 38 -8.34 -3.85 -9.44
CA SER A 38 -9.59 -4.24 -10.10
C SER A 38 -10.31 -5.32 -9.28
N VAL A 39 -11.64 -5.36 -9.39
CA VAL A 39 -12.51 -6.37 -8.78
C VAL A 39 -13.51 -6.82 -9.83
N GLU A 40 -13.35 -8.04 -10.34
CA GLU A 40 -14.11 -8.61 -11.46
C GLU A 40 -14.42 -10.07 -11.15
N ALA A 41 -15.62 -10.36 -10.64
CA ALA A 41 -15.96 -11.70 -10.16
C ALA A 41 -15.70 -12.80 -11.22
N PRO A 42 -15.07 -13.92 -10.86
CA PRO A 42 -14.72 -14.37 -9.49
C PRO A 42 -13.37 -13.84 -8.96
N ASN A 43 -12.73 -12.92 -9.68
CA ASN A 43 -11.36 -12.50 -9.49
C ASN A 43 -11.24 -11.10 -8.90
N TYR A 44 -10.04 -10.82 -8.41
CA TYR A 44 -9.60 -9.47 -8.10
C TYR A 44 -8.13 -9.33 -8.52
N THR A 45 -7.73 -8.13 -8.86
CA THR A 45 -6.36 -7.83 -9.26
C THR A 45 -5.73 -6.89 -8.26
N VAL A 46 -4.49 -7.20 -7.87
CA VAL A 46 -3.71 -6.40 -6.92
C VAL A 46 -2.38 -5.99 -7.50
N ILE A 47 -1.86 -4.87 -7.02
CA ILE A 47 -0.46 -4.50 -7.15
C ILE A 47 0.20 -4.65 -5.77
N HIS A 48 1.34 -5.32 -5.72
CA HIS A 48 2.09 -5.50 -4.50
C HIS A 48 3.59 -5.49 -4.75
N PHE A 49 4.32 -5.20 -3.68
CA PHE A 49 5.75 -5.44 -3.63
C PHE A 49 6.01 -6.93 -3.36
N SER A 50 6.84 -7.61 -4.17
CA SER A 50 7.16 -9.04 -3.98
C SER A 50 8.66 -9.29 -4.07
N GLY A 51 9.15 -10.25 -3.26
CA GLY A 51 10.51 -10.76 -3.35
C GLY A 51 10.57 -12.22 -3.83
N ASP A 52 11.72 -12.61 -4.35
CA ASP A 52 11.93 -13.81 -5.20
C ASP A 52 11.52 -15.15 -4.59
N LYS A 53 11.36 -15.22 -3.27
CA LYS A 53 10.91 -16.45 -2.60
C LYS A 53 9.40 -16.68 -2.71
N ASP A 54 8.64 -15.69 -3.14
CA ASP A 54 7.19 -15.73 -3.15
C ASP A 54 6.59 -16.49 -4.35
N GLU A 55 7.29 -16.55 -5.50
CA GLU A 55 6.69 -17.03 -6.76
C GLU A 55 7.61 -17.88 -7.67
N GLY A 56 8.78 -18.32 -7.17
CA GLY A 56 9.65 -19.26 -7.90
C GLY A 56 10.25 -18.73 -9.21
N LYS A 57 10.17 -17.41 -9.43
CA LYS A 57 10.81 -16.70 -10.55
C LYS A 57 11.98 -15.90 -10.00
N GLY A 58 13.10 -15.90 -10.73
CA GLY A 58 14.44 -15.50 -10.28
C GLY A 58 14.59 -14.12 -9.63
N SER A 59 15.85 -13.83 -9.27
CA SER A 59 16.37 -12.94 -8.22
C SER A 59 16.10 -11.42 -8.30
N GLU A 60 14.96 -10.96 -8.80
CA GLU A 60 14.65 -9.54 -8.94
C GLU A 60 13.38 -9.11 -8.18
N LEU A 61 13.61 -8.50 -7.03
CA LEU A 61 12.61 -7.83 -6.21
C LEU A 61 11.91 -6.73 -7.01
N CYS A 62 10.60 -6.83 -7.14
CA CYS A 62 9.85 -5.91 -7.99
C CYS A 62 8.41 -5.75 -7.53
N ILE A 63 7.79 -4.69 -8.05
CA ILE A 63 6.36 -4.47 -7.96
C ILE A 63 5.68 -5.30 -9.04
N ARG A 64 4.67 -6.06 -8.64
CA ARG A 64 3.94 -6.97 -9.52
C ARG A 64 2.46 -6.66 -9.50
N LYS A 65 1.82 -6.84 -10.66
CA LYS A 65 0.38 -6.87 -10.82
C LYS A 65 -0.05 -8.32 -10.98
N VAL A 66 -0.92 -8.81 -10.09
CA VAL A 66 -1.36 -10.21 -10.06
C VAL A 66 -2.87 -10.27 -9.94
N THR A 67 -3.48 -11.18 -10.70
CA THR A 67 -4.91 -11.51 -10.60
C THR A 67 -5.06 -12.78 -9.78
N LEU A 68 -5.95 -12.74 -8.79
CA LEU A 68 -6.19 -13.78 -7.81
C LEU A 68 -7.67 -14.16 -7.79
N ASN A 69 -7.96 -15.43 -7.54
CA ASN A 69 -9.32 -15.90 -7.34
C ASN A 69 -9.78 -15.57 -5.91
N PHE A 70 -11.02 -15.12 -5.76
CA PHE A 70 -11.60 -14.96 -4.44
C PHE A 70 -11.89 -16.32 -3.79
N GLY A 71 -11.63 -16.43 -2.49
CA GLY A 71 -11.91 -17.64 -1.70
C GLY A 71 -10.73 -18.60 -1.52
N GLU A 72 -9.61 -18.39 -2.23
CA GLU A 72 -8.38 -19.17 -2.00
C GLU A 72 -7.68 -18.79 -0.69
N GLU A 73 -7.79 -17.53 -0.28
CA GLU A 73 -7.15 -16.99 0.92
C GLU A 73 -8.10 -16.08 1.69
N SER A 74 -7.93 -16.01 3.02
CA SER A 74 -8.64 -15.06 3.88
C SER A 74 -7.83 -13.77 4.05
N PHE A 75 -8.50 -12.63 3.89
CA PHE A 75 -7.82 -11.34 3.93
C PHE A 75 -8.67 -10.24 4.57
N LYS A 76 -8.00 -9.15 4.95
CA LYS A 76 -8.61 -8.00 5.63
C LYS A 76 -8.28 -6.72 4.88
N VAL A 77 -9.23 -5.79 4.80
CA VAL A 77 -8.99 -4.43 4.33
C VAL A 77 -8.56 -3.57 5.52
N LEU A 78 -7.50 -2.77 5.36
CA LEU A 78 -7.04 -1.82 6.36
C LEU A 78 -7.88 -0.54 6.31
N GLU A 79 -8.25 -0.04 7.47
CA GLU A 79 -9.13 1.13 7.62
C GLU A 79 -8.33 2.32 8.16
N TYR A 80 -8.14 3.32 7.30
CA TYR A 80 -7.42 4.55 7.63
C TYR A 80 -8.44 5.65 7.94
N PRO A 81 -8.15 6.57 8.89
CA PRO A 81 -8.92 7.79 9.03
C PRO A 81 -8.96 8.56 7.71
N SER A 82 -10.11 9.12 7.33
CA SER A 82 -10.34 9.71 6.02
C SER A 82 -9.43 10.93 5.76
N GLU A 83 -9.12 11.69 6.80
CA GLU A 83 -8.20 12.83 6.81
C GLU A 83 -6.73 12.46 6.52
N HIS A 84 -6.39 11.17 6.63
CA HIS A 84 -5.04 10.65 6.45
C HIS A 84 -4.93 9.65 5.29
N ARG A 85 -5.97 9.55 4.46
CA ARG A 85 -6.03 8.62 3.34
C ARG A 85 -6.29 9.37 2.04
N PHE A 86 -5.54 9.04 0.99
CA PHE A 86 -5.90 9.43 -0.36
C PHE A 86 -7.23 8.81 -0.80
N LYS A 87 -7.86 9.43 -1.81
CA LYS A 87 -9.01 8.83 -2.47
C LYS A 87 -8.61 7.50 -3.10
N LYS A 88 -9.59 6.62 -3.27
CA LYS A 88 -9.36 5.27 -3.81
C LYS A 88 -8.71 5.31 -5.20
N GLU A 89 -9.16 6.23 -6.05
CA GLU A 89 -8.65 6.42 -7.41
C GLU A 89 -7.20 6.90 -7.40
N GLU A 90 -6.86 7.79 -6.47
CA GLU A 90 -5.48 8.29 -6.27
C GLU A 90 -4.57 7.16 -5.77
N THR A 91 -5.03 6.35 -4.83
CA THR A 91 -4.29 5.17 -4.35
C THR A 91 -4.00 4.19 -5.49
N VAL A 92 -4.98 3.94 -6.37
CA VAL A 92 -4.78 3.09 -7.56
C VAL A 92 -3.75 3.72 -8.50
N ALA A 93 -3.86 5.03 -8.77
CA ALA A 93 -2.93 5.73 -9.64
C ALA A 93 -1.47 5.67 -9.12
N ILE A 94 -1.26 5.84 -7.81
CA ILE A 94 0.07 5.72 -7.20
C ILE A 94 0.61 4.29 -7.34
N ALA A 95 -0.24 3.28 -7.12
CA ALA A 95 0.18 1.89 -7.26
C ALA A 95 0.63 1.57 -8.70
N PHE A 96 -0.08 2.08 -9.72
CA PHE A 96 0.33 1.95 -11.12
C PHE A 96 1.60 2.74 -11.43
N TYR A 97 1.75 3.95 -10.90
CA TYR A 97 2.98 4.73 -11.07
C TYR A 97 4.20 3.94 -10.59
N PHE A 98 4.13 3.36 -9.39
CA PHE A 98 5.23 2.56 -8.86
C PHE A 98 5.44 1.24 -9.63
N LEU A 99 4.38 0.64 -10.20
CA LEU A 99 4.52 -0.52 -11.09
C LEU A 99 5.31 -0.16 -12.35
N GLU A 100 5.07 1.01 -12.93
CA GLU A 100 5.71 1.47 -14.17
C GLU A 100 7.14 1.99 -13.97
N HIS A 101 7.37 2.73 -12.88
CA HIS A 101 8.62 3.46 -12.64
C HIS A 101 9.53 2.78 -11.61
N GLY A 102 9.04 1.72 -10.96
CA GLY A 102 9.71 1.06 -9.85
C GLY A 102 9.81 1.96 -8.61
N VAL A 103 10.64 1.52 -7.65
CA VAL A 103 10.84 2.20 -6.36
C VAL A 103 12.26 2.78 -6.21
N GLY A 104 13.09 2.71 -7.26
CA GLY A 104 14.49 3.13 -7.22
C GLY A 104 15.36 2.30 -6.27
N ASN A 105 16.22 2.95 -5.49
CA ASN A 105 17.24 2.34 -4.60
C ASN A 105 16.68 1.75 -3.29
N TYR A 106 15.43 1.29 -3.28
CA TYR A 106 14.77 0.78 -2.08
C TYR A 106 15.39 -0.56 -1.62
N LYS A 107 15.77 -0.69 -0.33
CA LYS A 107 16.36 -1.92 0.26
C LYS A 107 15.30 -2.82 0.93
N LEU A 108 15.46 -4.13 0.85
CA LEU A 108 14.38 -5.07 0.53
C LEU A 108 14.08 -6.15 1.60
N PHE A 109 13.09 -5.93 2.47
CA PHE A 109 12.51 -6.96 3.36
C PHE A 109 11.02 -6.71 3.65
N SER A 110 10.35 -7.66 4.32
CA SER A 110 8.89 -7.77 4.58
C SER A 110 8.15 -6.48 4.97
N ASN A 111 8.81 -5.52 5.63
CA ASN A 111 8.25 -4.20 5.92
C ASN A 111 7.89 -3.39 4.66
N ASN A 112 8.47 -3.72 3.50
CA ASN A 112 8.33 -2.96 2.27
C ASN A 112 6.99 -3.15 1.56
N CYS A 113 6.33 -4.30 1.67
CA CYS A 113 4.97 -4.44 1.14
C CYS A 113 3.98 -3.58 1.93
N GLU A 114 4.15 -3.52 3.26
CA GLU A 114 3.38 -2.62 4.14
C GLU A 114 3.69 -1.16 3.82
N HIS A 115 4.97 -0.79 3.69
CA HIS A 115 5.36 0.57 3.32
C HIS A 115 4.85 0.96 1.94
N PHE A 116 4.97 0.09 0.94
CA PHE A 116 4.45 0.31 -0.40
C PHE A 116 2.94 0.59 -0.36
N ALA A 117 2.17 -0.31 0.25
CA ALA A 117 0.72 -0.18 0.29
C ALA A 117 0.27 0.99 1.18
N THR A 118 1.01 1.30 2.25
CA THR A 118 0.76 2.49 3.08
C THR A 118 1.10 3.79 2.34
N THR A 119 2.18 3.82 1.55
CA THR A 119 2.55 4.95 0.70
C THR A 119 1.47 5.20 -0.35
N CYS A 120 0.98 4.15 -1.01
CA CYS A 120 -0.12 4.27 -1.97
C CYS A 120 -1.40 4.78 -1.30
N ALA A 121 -1.67 4.37 -0.06
CA ALA A 121 -2.87 4.74 0.66
C ALA A 121 -2.83 6.15 1.29
N THR A 122 -1.65 6.63 1.69
CA THR A 122 -1.52 7.81 2.56
C THR A 122 -0.49 8.83 2.07
N GLY A 123 0.38 8.45 1.14
CA GLY A 123 1.51 9.25 0.66
C GLY A 123 2.73 9.21 1.56
N TYR A 124 2.63 8.60 2.74
CA TYR A 124 3.70 8.49 3.72
C TYR A 124 4.39 7.11 3.61
N PRO A 125 5.72 7.08 3.44
CA PRO A 125 6.46 5.83 3.33
C PRO A 125 6.95 5.29 4.68
N CYS A 126 6.08 5.36 5.69
CA CYS A 126 6.31 4.77 7.01
C CYS A 126 5.49 3.50 7.23
N SER A 127 5.93 2.70 8.20
CA SER A 127 5.06 1.70 8.80
C SER A 127 3.89 2.40 9.46
N ILE A 128 2.81 1.67 9.54
CA ILE A 128 1.56 2.08 10.17
C ILE A 128 1.77 2.54 11.61
N GLN A 129 2.66 1.85 12.34
CA GLN A 129 2.90 2.08 13.76
C GLN A 129 3.55 3.46 13.95
N THR A 130 4.50 3.79 13.08
CA THR A 130 5.13 5.11 13.03
C THR A 130 4.14 6.19 12.61
N LEU A 131 3.28 5.92 11.61
CA LEU A 131 2.21 6.85 11.21
C LEU A 131 1.27 7.18 12.37
N ARG A 132 0.80 6.17 13.11
CA ARG A 132 -0.07 6.35 14.27
C ARG A 132 0.61 7.11 15.41
N ALA A 133 1.86 6.77 15.72
CA ALA A 133 2.62 7.47 16.76
C ALA A 133 2.77 8.96 16.42
N ALA A 134 3.03 9.27 15.15
CA ALA A 134 3.13 10.66 14.68
C ALA A 134 1.78 11.40 14.74
N ILE A 135 0.68 10.78 14.29
CA ILE A 135 -0.68 11.35 14.37
C ILE A 135 -1.08 11.61 15.83
N ALA A 136 -0.83 10.64 16.72
CA ALA A 136 -1.17 10.75 18.12
C ALA A 136 -0.35 11.82 18.85
N ALA A 137 0.90 12.06 18.41
CA ALA A 137 1.76 13.08 19.00
C ALA A 137 1.44 14.50 18.54
N ASN A 138 0.88 14.71 17.33
CA ASN A 138 0.49 16.03 16.86
C ASN A 138 -0.65 15.99 15.80
N PRO A 139 -1.92 16.24 16.20
CA PRO A 139 -3.05 16.25 15.27
C PRO A 139 -3.07 17.45 14.32
N TYR A 140 -2.23 18.48 14.57
CA TYR A 140 -2.14 19.71 13.78
C TYR A 140 -0.73 19.90 13.21
N PHE A 141 -0.30 18.94 12.38
CA PHE A 141 0.56 19.15 11.21
C PHE A 141 1.71 20.18 11.30
N ILE A 142 2.57 20.13 12.31
CA ILE A 142 3.92 20.71 12.27
C ILE A 142 4.89 19.71 12.91
N GLY A 143 5.26 18.69 12.13
CA GLY A 143 6.25 17.67 12.51
C GLY A 143 6.84 16.93 11.31
N ILE A 144 6.69 17.54 10.12
CA ILE A 144 7.13 17.04 8.81
C ILE A 144 8.60 16.53 8.83
N PRO A 145 9.57 17.17 9.50
CA PRO A 145 10.97 16.72 9.48
C PRO A 145 11.21 15.37 10.18
N VAL A 146 10.48 15.05 11.26
CA VAL A 146 10.70 13.84 12.06
C VAL A 146 10.15 12.59 11.36
N LEU A 147 9.00 12.72 10.68
CA LEU A 147 8.41 11.63 9.92
C LEU A 147 9.23 11.33 8.65
N ILE A 148 9.72 12.36 7.97
CA ILE A 148 10.57 12.21 6.77
C ILE A 148 11.93 11.60 7.11
N ALA A 149 12.59 12.07 8.18
CA ALA A 149 13.87 11.52 8.63
C ALA A 149 13.79 10.03 8.98
N TYR A 150 12.61 9.56 9.42
CA TYR A 150 12.41 8.16 9.77
C TYR A 150 12.19 7.25 8.56
N CYS A 151 11.68 7.78 7.44
CA CYS A 151 11.26 6.95 6.30
C CYS A 151 12.31 6.79 5.20
N ASN A 152 13.37 7.61 5.18
CA ASN A 152 14.44 7.58 4.16
C ASN A 152 13.94 7.47 2.71
N THR A 153 12.75 8.02 2.42
CA THR A 153 12.09 7.93 1.12
C THR A 153 11.27 9.19 0.84
N LYS A 154 11.19 9.54 -0.44
CA LYS A 154 10.46 10.72 -0.89
C LYS A 154 8.96 10.52 -0.67
N LYS A 155 8.34 11.43 0.08
CA LYS A 155 6.90 11.45 0.32
C LYS A 155 6.15 11.85 -0.96
N VAL A 156 4.95 11.29 -1.19
CA VAL A 156 4.03 11.87 -2.19
C VAL A 156 3.47 13.18 -1.64
N VAL A 157 3.86 14.31 -2.24
CA VAL A 157 3.49 15.66 -1.78
C VAL A 157 2.26 16.20 -2.48
N SER A 158 1.97 15.77 -3.72
CA SER A 158 0.74 16.12 -4.40
C SER A 158 0.37 15.12 -5.48
N ILE A 159 -0.92 14.89 -5.66
CA ILE A 159 -1.49 14.14 -6.78
C ILE A 159 -2.51 15.05 -7.45
N LYS A 160 -2.43 15.20 -8.77
CA LYS A 160 -3.41 15.98 -9.54
C LYS A 160 -3.88 15.18 -10.74
N ASN A 161 -5.19 15.07 -10.92
CA ASN A 161 -5.76 14.57 -12.17
C ASN A 161 -5.79 15.73 -13.18
N VAL A 162 -5.01 15.62 -14.24
CA VAL A 162 -4.96 16.55 -15.37
C VAL A 162 -5.49 15.81 -16.58
N ARG A 163 -6.75 16.08 -16.95
CA ARG A 163 -7.40 15.51 -18.15
C ARG A 163 -7.36 13.97 -18.20
N GLY A 164 -7.56 13.30 -17.06
CA GLY A 164 -7.55 11.84 -16.97
C GLY A 164 -6.17 11.23 -16.72
N GLN A 165 -5.10 12.03 -16.70
CA GLN A 165 -3.76 11.59 -16.32
C GLN A 165 -3.41 12.09 -14.91
N PHE A 166 -2.90 11.19 -14.07
CA PHE A 166 -2.43 11.57 -12.74
C PHE A 166 -0.98 12.04 -12.80
N VAL A 167 -0.75 13.27 -12.34
CA VAL A 167 0.60 13.80 -12.12
C VAL A 167 0.91 13.67 -10.63
N ILE A 168 1.92 12.86 -10.32
CA ILE A 168 2.35 12.58 -8.94
C ILE A 168 3.65 13.34 -8.70
N LYS A 169 3.67 14.16 -7.65
CA LYS A 169 4.88 14.86 -7.20
C LYS A 169 5.39 14.22 -5.92
N PHE A 170 6.69 13.99 -5.90
CA PHE A 170 7.42 13.52 -4.74
C PHE A 170 8.21 14.68 -4.14
N GLU A 171 8.46 14.63 -2.84
CA GLU A 171 9.39 15.54 -2.17
C GLU A 171 10.80 15.42 -2.78
N GLU A 172 11.52 16.53 -2.84
CA GLU A 172 12.89 16.58 -3.38
C GLU A 172 13.90 15.87 -2.49
#